data_AF-A0A537AUH2-F1
#
_entry.id   AF-A0A537AUH2-F1
#
_cell.length_a   1.000
_cell.length_b   1.000
_cell.length_c   1.000
_cell.angle_alpha   90.00
_cell.angle_beta   90.00
_cell.angle_gamma   90.00
#
_symmetry.space_group_name_H-M   'P 1'
#
loop_
_entity.id
_entity.type
_entity.pdbx_description
1 polymer ?
#
loop_
_entity_poly.entity_id
_entity_poly.type
_entity_poly.pdbx_seq_one_letter_code
_entity_poly.pdbx_strand_id
1 'polypeptide(L)'
;AIPHVRAGKLRALAVTTARRSALVPEIPTVAESGVPGFDVPSATGILAPAGTPTDVVAKINASINRALAIEEVRQRLNAQGFEPAPATPEEFGAFLASEVRKYAKIIREAGVRID
;
A
#
# COMPACT_ATOMS: atom_id res chain seq x y z
N ALA A 1 -8.00 -5.87 -8.05
CA ALA A 1 -7.85 -6.24 -9.48
C ALA A 1 -7.41 -7.70 -9.70
N ILE A 2 -6.62 -8.30 -8.80
CA ILE A 2 -6.09 -9.67 -8.93
C ILE A 2 -7.15 -10.74 -9.30
N PRO A 3 -8.38 -10.74 -8.74
CA PRO A 3 -9.39 -11.73 -9.14
C PRO A 3 -9.73 -11.70 -10.63
N HIS A 4 -9.76 -10.52 -11.25
CA HIS A 4 -10.03 -10.37 -12.68
C HIS A 4 -8.86 -10.83 -13.55
N VAL A 5 -7.63 -10.65 -13.06
CA VAL A 5 -6.41 -11.15 -13.73
C VAL A 5 -6.41 -12.67 -13.73
N ARG A 6 -6.65 -13.30 -12.57
CA ARG A 6 -6.75 -14.76 -12.43
C ARG A 6 -7.91 -15.36 -13.24
N ALA A 7 -9.02 -14.64 -13.36
CA ALA A 7 -10.16 -15.05 -14.18
C ALA A 7 -9.95 -14.84 -15.69
N GLY A 8 -8.76 -14.38 -16.14
CA GLY A 8 -8.46 -14.12 -17.55
C GLY A 8 -9.19 -12.92 -18.16
N LYS A 9 -9.91 -12.14 -17.34
CA LYS A 9 -10.65 -10.94 -17.79
C LYS A 9 -9.76 -9.72 -17.95
N LEU A 10 -8.61 -9.71 -17.26
CA LEU A 10 -7.59 -8.67 -17.38
C LEU A 10 -6.22 -9.33 -17.58
N ARG A 11 -5.37 -8.68 -18.38
CA ARG A 11 -3.95 -9.02 -18.45
C ARG A 11 -3.16 -8.01 -17.63
N ALA A 12 -2.59 -8.44 -16.53
CA ALA A 12 -1.68 -7.60 -15.77
C ALA A 12 -0.31 -7.53 -16.47
N LEU A 13 0.24 -6.32 -16.59
CA LEU A 13 1.50 -6.07 -17.27
C LEU A 13 2.67 -5.95 -16.29
N ALA A 14 2.46 -5.22 -15.20
CA ALA A 14 3.44 -5.03 -14.15
C ALA A 14 2.76 -4.62 -12.83
N VAL A 15 3.42 -4.85 -11.70
CA VAL A 15 3.10 -4.25 -10.40
C VAL A 15 3.90 -2.96 -10.18
N THR A 16 3.33 -1.99 -9.46
CA THR A 16 3.93 -0.66 -9.27
C THR A 16 4.86 -0.55 -8.06
N THR A 17 4.95 -1.60 -7.25
CA THR A 17 5.84 -1.70 -6.09
C THR A 17 7.28 -1.97 -6.53
N ALA A 18 8.25 -1.51 -5.73
CA ALA A 18 9.68 -1.78 -5.98
C ALA A 18 10.04 -3.28 -6.04
N ARG A 19 9.23 -4.14 -5.41
CA ARG A 19 9.40 -5.60 -5.38
C ARG A 19 8.13 -6.27 -5.90
N ARG A 20 8.27 -7.48 -6.43
CA ARG A 20 7.14 -8.30 -6.85
C ARG A 20 6.23 -8.61 -5.66
N SER A 21 4.92 -8.67 -5.92
CA SER A 21 3.93 -9.09 -4.93
C SER A 21 3.99 -10.59 -4.72
N ALA A 22 3.89 -11.05 -3.47
CA ALA A 22 3.80 -12.48 -3.18
C ALA A 22 2.48 -13.10 -3.70
N LEU A 23 1.47 -12.28 -3.98
CA LEU A 23 0.16 -12.73 -4.49
C LEU A 23 0.19 -13.06 -5.99
N VAL A 24 1.16 -12.50 -6.72
CA VAL A 24 1.35 -12.63 -8.17
C VAL A 24 2.85 -12.57 -8.54
N PRO A 25 3.68 -13.50 -8.04
CA PRO A 25 5.14 -13.47 -8.21
C PRO A 25 5.60 -13.58 -9.68
N GLU A 26 4.73 -14.07 -10.56
CA GLU A 26 4.94 -14.16 -12.00
C GLU A 26 4.89 -12.80 -12.71
N ILE A 27 4.23 -11.81 -12.13
CA ILE A 27 4.09 -10.47 -12.71
C ILE A 27 5.32 -9.62 -12.34
N PRO A 28 6.03 -9.03 -13.32
CA PRO A 28 7.21 -8.22 -13.04
C PRO A 28 6.83 -6.88 -12.39
N THR A 29 7.82 -6.20 -11.81
CA THR A 29 7.64 -4.79 -11.41
C THR A 29 7.78 -3.86 -12.60
N VAL A 30 7.29 -2.63 -12.49
CA VAL A 30 7.55 -1.57 -13.49
C VAL A 30 9.06 -1.29 -13.61
N ALA A 31 9.80 -1.37 -12.49
CA ALA A 31 11.25 -1.21 -12.49
C ALA A 31 11.97 -2.30 -13.28
N GLU A 32 11.55 -3.56 -13.16
CA GLU A 32 12.04 -4.68 -13.96
C GLU A 32 11.62 -4.58 -15.43
N SER A 33 10.54 -3.84 -15.73
CA SER A 33 9.96 -3.70 -17.06
C SER A 33 10.51 -2.51 -17.85
N GLY A 34 11.62 -1.92 -17.40
CA GLY A 34 12.35 -0.88 -18.15
C GLY A 34 12.26 0.54 -17.59
N VAL A 35 11.74 0.73 -16.38
CA VAL A 35 11.72 2.05 -15.71
C VAL A 35 12.43 1.99 -14.35
N PRO A 36 13.77 1.97 -14.31
CA PRO A 36 14.53 1.84 -13.08
C PRO A 36 14.15 2.90 -12.03
N GLY A 37 14.04 2.48 -10.77
CA GLY A 37 13.69 3.36 -9.65
C GLY A 37 12.19 3.66 -9.50
N PHE A 38 11.32 3.07 -10.34
CA PHE A 38 9.87 3.20 -10.18
C PHE A 38 9.37 2.48 -8.92
N ASP A 39 8.77 3.24 -8.00
CA ASP A 39 8.13 2.71 -6.79
C ASP A 39 6.94 3.59 -6.36
N VAL A 40 5.74 3.08 -6.63
CA VAL A 40 4.46 3.73 -6.37
C VAL A 40 3.55 2.70 -5.69
N PRO A 41 3.81 2.39 -4.40
CA PRO A 41 3.00 1.43 -3.67
C PRO A 41 1.61 2.04 -3.41
N SER A 42 0.57 1.22 -3.54
CA SER A 42 -0.77 1.57 -3.06
C SER A 42 -0.90 1.10 -1.62
N ALA A 43 -0.79 2.04 -0.67
CA ALA A 43 -0.94 1.76 0.75
C ALA A 43 -2.31 2.22 1.25
N THR A 44 -2.92 1.42 2.12
CA THR A 44 -4.13 1.77 2.87
C THR A 44 -3.82 1.72 4.34
N GLY A 45 -4.24 2.73 5.09
CA GLY A 45 -4.08 2.77 6.54
C GLY A 45 -5.17 3.57 7.22
N ILE A 46 -5.07 3.66 8.54
CA ILE A 46 -6.08 4.28 9.40
C ILE A 46 -5.47 5.52 10.05
N LEU A 47 -6.21 6.62 10.03
CA LEU A 47 -5.84 7.90 10.65
C LEU A 47 -6.82 8.23 11.77
N ALA A 48 -6.33 8.86 12.83
CA ALA A 48 -7.13 9.44 13.90
C ALA A 48 -7.01 10.98 13.86
N PRO A 49 -7.97 11.72 14.47
CA PRO A 49 -7.88 13.18 14.56
C PRO A 49 -6.58 13.67 15.21
N ALA A 50 -6.11 14.85 14.80
CA ALA A 50 -4.96 15.49 15.44
C ALA A 50 -5.23 15.72 16.93
N GLY A 51 -4.24 15.41 17.78
CA GLY A 51 -4.37 15.51 19.23
C GLY A 51 -5.01 14.29 19.91
N THR A 52 -5.33 13.22 19.17
CA THR A 52 -5.74 11.95 19.79
C THR A 52 -4.64 11.47 20.76
N PRO A 53 -4.97 11.13 22.02
CA PRO A 53 -3.98 10.67 23.00
C PRO A 53 -3.17 9.47 22.52
N THR A 54 -1.87 9.46 22.81
CA THR A 54 -0.93 8.43 22.34
C THR A 54 -1.31 7.02 22.79
N ASP A 55 -1.85 6.88 24.00
CA ASP A 55 -2.32 5.60 24.55
C ASP A 55 -3.53 5.04 23.78
N VAL A 56 -4.44 5.93 23.34
CA VAL A 56 -5.58 5.56 22.48
C VAL A 56 -5.07 5.09 21.12
N VAL A 57 -4.14 5.83 20.51
CA VAL A 57 -3.53 5.45 19.22
C VAL A 57 -2.83 4.09 19.34
N ALA A 58 -2.04 3.88 20.41
CA ALA A 58 -1.35 2.62 20.66
C ALA A 58 -2.34 1.45 20.80
N LYS A 59 -3.45 1.63 21.53
CA LYS A 59 -4.47 0.59 21.71
C LYS A 59 -5.18 0.22 20.40
N ILE A 60 -5.46 1.21 19.55
CA ILE A 60 -6.05 1.00 18.22
C ILE A 60 -5.06 0.26 17.32
N ASN A 61 -3.81 0.72 17.25
CA ASN A 61 -2.75 0.08 16.46
C ASN A 61 -2.55 -1.38 16.87
N ALA A 62 -2.45 -1.67 18.17
CA ALA A 62 -2.32 -3.04 18.67
C ALA A 62 -3.51 -3.93 18.26
N SER A 63 -4.71 -3.37 18.21
CA SER A 63 -5.91 -4.11 17.79
C SER A 63 -5.93 -4.38 16.29
N ILE A 64 -5.51 -3.42 15.48
CA ILE A 64 -5.32 -3.59 14.02
C ILE A 64 -4.27 -4.66 13.75
N ASN A 65 -3.09 -4.56 14.37
CA ASN A 65 -2.00 -5.51 14.18
C ASN A 65 -2.40 -6.95 14.58
N ARG A 66 -3.17 -7.10 15.68
CA ARG A 66 -3.76 -8.40 16.03
C ARG A 66 -4.74 -8.90 14.98
N ALA A 67 -5.62 -8.05 14.46
CA ALA A 67 -6.55 -8.45 13.41
C ALA A 67 -5.83 -8.88 12.12
N LEU A 68 -4.76 -8.18 11.72
CA LEU A 68 -3.92 -8.54 10.58
C LEU A 68 -3.13 -9.85 10.75
N ALA A 69 -3.01 -10.35 11.99
CA ALA A 69 -2.42 -11.64 12.29
C ALA A 69 -3.44 -12.80 12.23
N ILE A 70 -4.75 -12.51 12.19
CA ILE A 70 -5.79 -13.54 12.06
C ILE A 70 -5.77 -14.07 10.62
N GLU A 71 -5.58 -15.37 10.47
CA GLU A 71 -5.44 -16.01 9.15
C GLU A 71 -6.63 -15.74 8.23
N GLU A 72 -7.86 -15.80 8.74
CA GLU A 72 -9.05 -15.48 7.94
C GLU A 72 -9.04 -14.04 7.41
N VAL A 73 -8.57 -13.08 8.21
CA VAL A 73 -8.44 -11.68 7.79
C VAL A 73 -7.37 -11.56 6.72
N ARG A 74 -6.21 -12.21 6.91
CA ARG A 74 -5.12 -12.24 5.91
C ARG A 74 -5.60 -12.81 4.58
N GLN A 75 -6.32 -13.94 4.62
CA GLN A 75 -6.86 -14.58 3.42
C GLN A 75 -7.86 -13.68 2.69
N ARG A 76 -8.76 -13.02 3.41
CA ARG A 76 -9.73 -12.08 2.82
C ARG A 76 -9.07 -10.85 2.19
N LEU A 77 -8.00 -10.33 2.80
CA LEU A 77 -7.21 -9.23 2.24
C LEU A 77 -6.43 -9.68 1.00
N ASN A 78 -5.75 -10.82 1.08
CA ASN A 78 -5.02 -11.41 -0.05
C ASN A 78 -5.94 -11.70 -1.24
N ALA A 79 -7.15 -12.21 -1.00
CA ALA A 79 -8.14 -12.46 -2.04
C ALA A 79 -8.56 -11.18 -2.80
N GLN A 80 -8.51 -10.02 -2.14
CA GLN A 80 -8.77 -8.72 -2.74
C GLN A 80 -7.52 -8.09 -3.38
N GLY A 81 -6.34 -8.66 -3.12
CA GLY A 81 -5.05 -8.20 -3.61
C GLY A 81 -4.31 -7.25 -2.68
N PHE A 82 -4.68 -7.23 -1.39
CA PHE A 82 -3.95 -6.50 -0.36
C PHE A 82 -3.01 -7.44 0.37
N GLU A 83 -1.76 -7.00 0.55
CA GLU A 83 -0.79 -7.68 1.41
C GLU A 83 -0.79 -7.00 2.78
N PRO A 84 -1.09 -7.72 3.87
CA PRO A 84 -1.04 -7.16 5.22
C PRO A 84 0.36 -6.64 5.56
N ALA A 85 0.46 -5.35 5.88
CA ALA A 85 1.69 -4.67 6.27
C ALA A 85 1.52 -4.06 7.68
N PRO A 86 1.64 -4.87 8.76
CA PRO A 86 1.60 -4.34 10.11
C PRO A 86 2.76 -3.38 10.34
N ALA A 87 2.50 -2.27 11.00
CA ALA A 87 3.46 -1.20 11.26
C ALA A 87 3.15 -0.53 12.60
N THR A 88 4.13 0.17 13.17
CA THR A 88 3.89 1.10 14.28
C THR A 88 3.24 2.39 13.78
N PRO A 89 2.59 3.18 14.66
CA PRO A 89 2.10 4.51 14.31
C PRO A 89 3.20 5.42 13.74
N GLU A 90 4.42 5.33 14.27
CA GLU A 90 5.57 6.12 13.85
C GLU A 90 6.05 5.73 12.45
N GLU A 91 6.15 4.42 12.17
CA GLU A 91 6.52 3.89 10.86
C GLU A 91 5.52 4.31 9.79
N PHE A 92 4.21 4.17 10.07
CA PHE A 92 3.17 4.57 9.15
C PHE A 92 3.14 6.09 8.96
N GLY A 93 3.35 6.87 10.02
CA GLY A 93 3.47 8.32 9.97
C GLY A 93 4.64 8.79 9.11
N ALA A 94 5.81 8.16 9.25
CA ALA A 94 7.00 8.45 8.43
C ALA A 94 6.76 8.11 6.95
N PHE A 95 6.14 6.95 6.68
CA PHE A 95 5.75 6.54 5.34
C PHE A 95 4.79 7.55 4.70
N LEU A 96 3.71 7.91 5.40
CA LEU A 96 2.73 8.88 4.89
C LEU A 96 3.38 10.24 4.60
N ALA A 97 4.26 10.71 5.48
CA ALA A 97 4.99 11.96 5.26
C ALA A 97 5.91 11.89 4.02
N SER A 98 6.53 10.74 3.75
CA SER A 98 7.33 10.54 2.54
C SER A 98 6.47 10.51 1.28
N GLU A 99 5.31 9.86 1.29
CA GLU A 99 4.41 9.80 0.14
C GLU A 99 3.86 11.20 -0.19
N VAL A 100 3.46 11.97 0.83
CA VAL A 100 3.03 13.37 0.65
C VAL A 100 4.12 14.19 -0.03
N ARG A 101 5.38 14.08 0.42
CA ARG A 101 6.51 14.80 -0.21
C ARG A 101 6.73 14.34 -1.65
N LYS A 102 6.70 13.02 -1.90
CA LYS A 102 6.88 12.43 -3.23
C LYS A 102 5.83 12.93 -4.22
N TYR A 103 4.55 12.78 -3.89
CA TYR A 103 3.47 13.18 -4.79
C TYR A 103 3.37 14.70 -4.94
N ALA A 104 3.64 15.49 -3.90
CA ALA A 104 3.67 16.94 -4.03
C ALA A 104 4.73 17.40 -5.05
N LYS A 105 5.90 16.73 -5.10
CA LYS A 105 6.91 16.98 -6.13
C LYS A 105 6.39 16.60 -7.52
N ILE A 106 5.87 15.38 -7.68
CA ILE A 106 5.34 14.86 -8.95
C ILE A 106 4.24 15.77 -9.51
N ILE A 107 3.28 16.18 -8.68
CA ILE A 107 2.16 17.04 -9.09
C ILE A 107 2.67 18.37 -9.65
N ARG A 108 3.64 19.00 -8.97
CA ARG A 108 4.25 20.26 -9.43
C ARG A 108 5.00 20.10 -10.75
N GLU A 109 5.81 19.05 -10.86
CA GLU A 109 6.61 18.79 -12.07
C GLU A 109 5.73 18.42 -13.28
N ALA A 110 4.66 17.67 -13.05
CA ALA A 110 3.74 17.22 -14.10
C ALA A 110 2.65 18.26 -14.43
N GLY A 111 2.57 19.38 -13.71
CA GLY A 111 1.53 20.40 -13.92
C GLY A 111 0.11 19.91 -13.68
N VAL A 112 -0.06 18.88 -12.86
CA VAL A 112 -1.37 18.27 -12.56
C VAL A 112 -2.19 19.24 -11.71
N ARG A 113 -3.46 19.46 -12.10
CA ARG A 113 -4.45 20.22 -11.35
C ARG A 113 -5.68 19.36 -11.15
N ILE A 114 -6.28 19.46 -9.97
CA ILE A 114 -7.62 18.94 -9.69
C ILE A 114 -8.55 20.14 -9.87
N ASP A 115 -9.58 19.96 -10.68
CA ASP A 115 -10.64 20.92 -10.95
C ASP A 115 -11.65 21.06 -9.80
#